data_AF-A0A0Q5QQ63-F1
#
_entry.id   AF-A0A0Q5QQ63-F1
#
_cell.length_a   1.000
_cell.length_b   1.000
_cell.length_c   1.000
_cell.angle_alpha   90.00
_cell.angle_beta   90.00
_cell.angle_gamma   90.00
#
_symmetry.space_group_name_H-M   'P 1'
#
loop_
_entity.id
_entity.type
_entity.pdbx_description
1 polymer ?
#
loop_
_entity_poly.entity_id
_entity_poly.type
_entity_poly.pdbx_seq_one_letter_code
_entity_poly.pdbx_strand_id
1 'polypeptide(L)'
;MAGKAVCKQKPRWSLRSDSHPQAKYLMNCLDLISRALRRIGVLAAGTAPSDIEANDALDVLSAIYLRLITEGVFGTLRDVVPTGDYTAGENERVIRSNGMVGVISLPDTINDCGRDRAPLDGSLVIISDSYTDETEAWLYDGAVKSWVLLTELTLTDTAPMSNRDPLGLVCTLATELADEYGQQASDIIRMNAARFHMGIAHNWSNPSTVVRGDYF
;
A
#
# COMPACT_ATOMS: atom_id res chain seq x y z
N MET A 1 -46.62 48.37 21.80
CA MET A 1 -45.92 47.21 22.42
C MET A 1 -45.16 46.50 21.32
N ALA A 2 -43.83 46.65 21.27
CA ALA A 2 -42.98 46.00 20.26
C ALA A 2 -41.91 45.19 21.00
N GLY A 3 -42.02 43.87 20.94
CA GLY A 3 -41.06 42.94 21.55
C GLY A 3 -39.83 42.78 20.68
N LYS A 4 -38.67 43.20 21.19
CA LYS A 4 -37.36 42.95 20.56
C LYS A 4 -36.92 41.51 20.85
N ALA A 5 -36.76 40.71 19.80
CA ALA A 5 -36.15 39.39 19.88
C ALA A 5 -34.63 39.53 20.07
N VAL A 6 -34.12 38.99 21.18
CA VAL A 6 -32.68 38.93 21.50
C VAL A 6 -32.09 37.69 20.85
N CYS A 7 -31.22 37.88 19.86
CA CYS A 7 -30.48 36.80 19.20
C CYS A 7 -29.37 36.31 20.13
N LYS A 8 -29.49 35.10 20.67
CA LYS A 8 -28.45 34.46 21.49
C LYS A 8 -27.26 34.08 20.59
N GLN A 9 -26.12 34.74 20.79
CA GLN A 9 -24.86 34.38 20.17
C GLN A 9 -24.40 33.00 20.67
N LYS A 10 -24.19 32.05 19.74
CA LYS A 10 -23.59 30.74 20.04
C LYS A 10 -22.09 30.93 20.37
N PRO A 11 -21.54 30.15 21.32
CA PRO A 11 -20.12 30.21 21.64
C PRO A 11 -19.29 29.80 20.42
N ARG A 12 -18.40 30.70 20.02
CA ARG A 12 -17.45 30.54 18.92
C ARG A 12 -16.31 29.66 19.41
N TRP A 13 -16.44 28.34 19.26
CA TRP A 13 -15.30 27.43 19.36
C TRP A 13 -14.38 27.73 18.18
N SER A 14 -13.35 28.55 18.40
CA SER A 14 -12.29 28.75 17.42
C SER A 14 -11.44 27.48 17.41
N LEU A 15 -11.72 26.58 16.46
CA LEU A 15 -10.76 25.56 16.06
C LEU A 15 -9.51 26.32 15.60
N ARG A 16 -8.49 26.39 16.46
CA ARG A 16 -7.15 26.77 16.03
C ARG A 16 -6.73 25.71 15.02
N SER A 17 -6.81 26.07 13.74
CA SER A 17 -6.11 25.37 12.68
C SER A 17 -4.62 25.71 12.81
N ASP A 18 -3.99 25.21 13.86
CA ASP A 18 -2.53 25.14 13.92
C ASP A 18 -2.14 24.00 12.96
N SER A 19 -2.17 24.32 11.67
CA SER A 19 -1.62 23.48 10.61
C SER A 19 -0.12 23.35 10.85
N HIS A 20 0.27 22.41 11.72
CA HIS A 20 1.56 21.79 11.58
C HIS A 20 1.58 21.24 10.14
N PRO A 21 2.51 21.66 9.29
CA PRO A 21 2.79 20.90 8.08
C PRO A 21 3.36 19.57 8.56
N GLN A 22 2.50 18.61 8.86
CA GLN A 22 2.89 17.21 8.80
C GLN A 22 3.21 16.98 7.34
N ALA A 23 4.45 17.28 6.94
CA ALA A 23 5.06 16.62 5.81
C ALA A 23 4.77 15.14 6.07
N LYS A 24 3.83 14.59 5.29
CA LYS A 24 3.37 13.22 5.42
C LYS A 24 4.62 12.38 5.20
N TYR A 25 5.25 11.97 6.31
CA TYR A 25 6.56 11.33 6.27
C TYR A 25 6.30 9.93 5.71
N LEU A 26 6.48 9.79 4.41
CA LEU A 26 6.37 8.51 3.73
C LEU A 26 7.44 7.61 4.34
N MET A 27 7.01 6.48 4.90
CA MET A 27 7.92 5.53 5.50
C MET A 27 8.65 4.81 4.37
N ASN A 28 9.98 4.96 4.31
CA ASN A 28 10.79 4.19 3.39
C ASN A 28 10.98 2.75 3.90
N CYS A 29 11.45 1.86 3.03
CA CYS A 29 11.72 0.46 3.37
C CYS A 29 12.70 0.34 4.54
N LEU A 30 13.77 1.14 4.57
CA LEU A 30 14.76 1.12 5.66
C LEU A 30 14.17 1.48 7.03
N ASP A 31 13.30 2.48 7.10
CA ASP A 31 12.61 2.91 8.33
C ASP A 31 11.69 1.80 8.83
N LEU A 32 11.01 1.13 7.90
CA LEU A 32 10.12 0.02 8.20
C LEU A 32 10.89 -1.18 8.76
N ILE A 33 11.98 -1.57 8.09
CA ILE A 33 12.89 -2.65 8.49
C ILE A 33 13.51 -2.35 9.86
N SER A 34 14.03 -1.13 10.04
CA SER A 34 14.61 -0.69 11.31
C SER A 34 13.62 -0.78 12.47
N ARG A 35 12.35 -0.44 12.23
CA ARG A 35 11.28 -0.56 13.24
C ARG A 35 10.91 -2.02 13.51
N ALA A 36 10.92 -2.88 12.50
CA ALA A 36 10.64 -4.32 12.66
C ALA A 36 11.74 -5.00 13.48
N LEU A 37 13.01 -4.81 13.12
CA LEU A 37 14.17 -5.37 13.81
C LEU A 37 14.28 -4.91 15.28
N ARG A 38 13.94 -3.65 15.57
CA ARG A 38 13.86 -3.15 16.96
C ARG A 38 12.72 -3.79 17.75
N ARG A 39 11.59 -4.09 17.11
CA ARG A 39 10.44 -4.71 17.78
C ARG A 39 10.68 -6.15 18.19
N ILE A 40 11.49 -6.89 17.42
CA ILE A 40 11.91 -8.24 17.78
C ILE A 40 13.11 -8.27 18.72
N GLY A 41 13.72 -7.11 19.02
CA GLY A 41 14.85 -7.00 19.94
C GLY A 41 16.22 -7.31 19.33
N VAL A 42 16.32 -7.48 18.01
CA VAL A 42 17.62 -7.65 17.31
C VAL A 42 18.42 -6.35 17.35
N LEU A 43 17.76 -5.21 17.12
CA LEU A 43 18.39 -3.90 17.19
C LEU A 43 18.05 -3.15 18.48
N ALA A 44 19.06 -2.53 19.09
CA ALA A 44 18.89 -1.59 20.18
C ALA A 44 18.23 -0.27 19.69
N ALA A 45 17.62 0.45 20.63
CA ALA A 45 17.04 1.77 20.35
C ALA A 45 18.14 2.76 19.90
N GLY A 46 17.92 3.42 18.76
CA GLY A 46 18.86 4.38 18.18
C GLY A 46 19.93 3.79 17.27
N THR A 47 20.04 2.45 17.19
CA THR A 47 20.97 1.77 16.28
C THR A 47 20.32 1.57 14.91
N ALA A 48 21.12 1.71 13.85
CA ALA A 48 20.73 1.39 12.48
C ALA A 48 21.08 -0.07 12.15
N PRO A 49 20.30 -0.77 11.32
CA PRO A 49 20.69 -2.08 10.82
C PRO A 49 22.00 -1.99 10.04
N SER A 50 22.78 -3.07 10.07
CA SER A 50 23.86 -3.26 9.10
C SER A 50 23.29 -3.46 7.69
N ASP A 51 24.11 -3.23 6.67
CA ASP A 51 23.69 -3.39 5.27
C ASP A 51 23.21 -4.81 4.98
N ILE A 52 23.83 -5.82 5.60
CA ILE A 52 23.45 -7.23 5.43
C ILE A 52 22.05 -7.47 6.03
N GLU A 53 21.84 -7.09 7.30
CA GLU A 53 20.52 -7.23 7.96
C GLU A 53 19.42 -6.46 7.23
N ALA A 54 19.75 -5.29 6.67
CA ALA A 54 18.79 -4.49 5.93
C ALA A 54 18.38 -5.16 4.61
N ASN A 55 19.32 -5.76 3.88
CA ASN A 55 19.01 -6.46 2.63
C ASN A 55 18.28 -7.79 2.89
N ASP A 56 18.70 -8.57 3.88
CA ASP A 56 18.00 -9.81 4.25
C ASP A 56 16.53 -9.52 4.62
N ALA A 57 16.30 -8.48 5.42
CA ALA A 57 14.94 -8.07 5.78
C ALA A 57 14.13 -7.50 4.60
N LEU A 58 14.80 -6.90 3.61
CA LEU A 58 14.16 -6.41 2.38
C LEU A 58 13.70 -7.57 1.48
N ASP A 59 14.47 -8.66 1.42
CA ASP A 59 14.08 -9.88 0.71
C ASP A 59 12.84 -10.52 1.33
N VAL A 60 12.79 -10.59 2.67
CA VAL A 60 11.60 -11.07 3.40
C VAL A 60 10.40 -10.15 3.16
N LEU A 61 10.60 -8.82 3.14
CA LEU A 61 9.54 -7.86 2.83
C LEU A 61 8.99 -8.07 1.40
N SER A 62 9.88 -8.27 0.43
CA SER A 62 9.50 -8.57 -0.95
C SER A 62 8.73 -9.88 -1.06
N ALA A 63 9.14 -10.92 -0.33
CA ALA A 63 8.44 -12.19 -0.23
C ALA A 63 7.03 -12.06 0.36
N ILE A 64 6.84 -11.18 1.36
CA ILE A 64 5.50 -10.89 1.91
C ILE A 64 4.58 -10.32 0.83
N TYR A 65 5.04 -9.36 0.02
CA TYR A 65 4.21 -8.80 -1.06
C TYR A 65 3.90 -9.83 -2.15
N LEU A 66 4.88 -10.64 -2.56
CA LEU A 66 4.67 -11.72 -3.52
C LEU A 66 3.65 -12.76 -3.01
N ARG A 67 3.69 -13.08 -1.72
CA ARG A 67 2.69 -13.95 -1.08
C ARG A 67 1.30 -13.31 -1.13
N LEU A 68 1.16 -12.03 -0.79
CA LEU A 68 -0.13 -11.32 -0.86
C LEU A 68 -0.72 -11.30 -2.29
N ILE A 69 0.14 -11.12 -3.30
CA ILE A 69 -0.25 -11.21 -4.72
C ILE A 69 -0.73 -12.63 -5.04
N THR A 70 0.04 -13.65 -4.65
CA THR A 70 -0.25 -15.06 -4.96
C THR A 70 -1.52 -15.56 -4.27
N GLU A 71 -1.80 -15.07 -3.07
CA GLU A 71 -3.03 -15.35 -2.31
C GLU A 71 -4.26 -14.64 -2.88
N GLY A 72 -4.10 -13.77 -3.89
CA GLY A 72 -5.21 -13.06 -4.54
C GLY A 72 -5.83 -11.98 -3.65
N VAL A 73 -5.08 -11.45 -2.69
CA VAL A 73 -5.55 -10.43 -1.73
C VAL A 73 -6.01 -9.15 -2.46
N PHE A 74 -5.42 -8.86 -3.61
CA PHE A 74 -5.74 -7.70 -4.46
C PHE A 74 -6.83 -7.97 -5.51
N GLY A 75 -7.48 -9.13 -5.45
CA GLY A 75 -8.50 -9.54 -6.41
C GLY A 75 -7.94 -10.40 -7.55
N THR A 76 -8.83 -10.76 -8.48
CA THR A 76 -8.51 -11.66 -9.59
C THR A 76 -7.86 -10.90 -10.74
N LEU A 77 -6.78 -11.44 -11.28
CA LEU A 77 -6.10 -10.88 -12.46
C LEU A 77 -6.71 -11.40 -13.76
N ARG A 78 -6.84 -10.52 -14.76
CA ARG A 78 -7.21 -10.87 -16.13
C ARG A 78 -5.99 -10.81 -17.05
N ASP A 79 -5.77 -11.86 -17.81
CA ASP A 79 -4.66 -11.92 -18.77
C ASP A 79 -4.96 -11.12 -20.04
N VAL A 80 -3.99 -10.33 -20.48
CA VAL A 80 -4.06 -9.56 -21.72
C VAL A 80 -2.74 -9.68 -22.49
N VAL A 81 -2.83 -9.94 -23.79
CA VAL A 81 -1.67 -10.01 -24.70
C VAL A 81 -1.81 -8.90 -25.74
N PRO A 82 -1.19 -7.73 -25.54
CA PRO A 82 -1.29 -6.61 -26.46
C PRO A 82 -0.45 -6.84 -27.73
N THR A 83 -0.90 -6.26 -28.85
CA THR A 83 -0.19 -6.32 -30.15
C THR A 83 0.59 -5.04 -30.49
N GLY A 84 0.56 -4.03 -29.61
CA GLY A 84 1.17 -2.71 -29.80
C GLY A 84 1.08 -1.90 -28.51
N ASP A 85 1.25 -0.57 -28.57
CA ASP A 85 1.12 0.31 -27.40
C ASP A 85 -0.18 0.03 -26.63
N TYR A 86 -0.06 -0.10 -25.31
CA TYR A 86 -1.17 -0.51 -24.46
C TYR A 86 -1.14 0.23 -23.12
N THR A 87 -2.32 0.62 -22.65
CA THR A 87 -2.49 1.11 -21.28
C THR A 87 -3.18 0.01 -20.49
N ALA A 88 -2.52 -0.47 -19.44
CA ALA A 88 -3.06 -1.53 -18.59
C ALA A 88 -4.39 -1.11 -17.96
N GLY A 89 -5.32 -2.05 -17.84
CA GLY A 89 -6.51 -1.89 -17.01
C GLY A 89 -6.24 -2.23 -15.54
N GLU A 90 -7.24 -2.04 -14.69
CA GLU A 90 -7.17 -2.51 -13.29
C GLU A 90 -7.20 -4.04 -13.24
N ASN A 91 -6.37 -4.62 -12.37
CA ASN A 91 -6.30 -6.07 -12.15
C ASN A 91 -6.01 -6.84 -13.44
N GLU A 92 -5.07 -6.35 -14.24
CA GLU A 92 -4.62 -7.01 -15.46
C GLU A 92 -3.21 -7.59 -15.29
N ARG A 93 -3.02 -8.78 -15.86
CA ARG A 93 -1.72 -9.36 -16.13
C ARG A 93 -1.43 -9.20 -17.62
N VAL A 94 -0.57 -8.24 -17.94
CA VAL A 94 -0.16 -7.92 -19.30
C VAL A 94 1.05 -8.78 -19.66
N ILE A 95 0.89 -9.65 -20.65
CA ILE A 95 1.96 -10.54 -21.14
C ILE A 95 2.54 -9.91 -22.40
N ARG A 96 3.75 -9.37 -22.31
CA ARG A 96 4.48 -8.84 -23.46
C ARG A 96 5.06 -10.02 -24.23
N SER A 97 4.53 -10.27 -25.42
CA SER A 97 4.97 -11.37 -26.29
C SER A 97 6.17 -10.99 -27.16
N ASN A 98 6.98 -11.98 -27.51
CA ASN A 98 8.07 -11.85 -28.49
C ASN A 98 7.57 -11.24 -29.81
N GLY A 99 7.95 -9.99 -30.07
CA GLY A 99 7.57 -9.22 -31.27
C GLY A 99 6.72 -7.98 -31.00
N MET A 100 6.26 -7.78 -29.76
CA MET A 100 5.62 -6.52 -29.36
C MET A 100 6.69 -5.46 -29.08
N VAL A 101 6.66 -4.36 -29.83
CA VAL A 101 7.59 -3.21 -29.70
C VAL A 101 6.90 -2.00 -29.05
N GLY A 102 5.74 -2.21 -28.43
CA GLY A 102 4.94 -1.14 -27.87
C GLY A 102 5.28 -0.81 -26.42
N VAL A 103 4.95 0.41 -26.00
CA VAL A 103 5.06 0.85 -24.61
C VAL A 103 3.82 0.38 -23.85
N ILE A 104 4.05 -0.23 -22.68
CA ILE A 104 2.99 -0.54 -21.71
C ILE A 104 2.97 0.59 -20.69
N SER A 105 1.84 1.28 -20.57
CA SER A 105 1.63 2.38 -19.63
C SER A 105 0.65 1.98 -18.54
N LEU A 106 0.86 2.50 -17.33
CA LEU A 106 -0.09 2.35 -16.23
C LEU A 106 -1.18 3.43 -16.36
N PRO A 107 -2.44 3.12 -16.01
CA PRO A 107 -3.53 4.06 -16.15
C PRO A 107 -3.51 5.08 -15.01
N ASP A 108 -3.52 6.38 -15.34
CA ASP A 108 -3.79 7.44 -14.35
C ASP A 108 -5.30 7.64 -14.13
N THR A 109 -6.10 7.28 -15.13
CA THR A 109 -7.57 7.38 -15.10
C THR A 109 -8.17 6.16 -15.76
N ILE A 110 -9.31 5.71 -15.22
CA ILE A 110 -10.11 4.59 -15.70
C ILE A 110 -11.49 5.13 -16.06
N ASN A 111 -11.96 4.83 -17.27
CA ASN A 111 -13.32 5.16 -17.68
C ASN A 111 -14.28 4.06 -17.22
N ASP A 112 -15.16 4.41 -16.29
CA ASP A 112 -16.15 3.50 -15.71
C ASP A 112 -17.55 4.00 -16.08
N CYS A 113 -18.15 3.36 -17.10
CA CYS A 113 -19.45 3.72 -17.66
C CYS A 113 -19.58 5.21 -18.06
N GLY A 114 -18.54 5.77 -18.69
CA GLY A 114 -18.54 7.16 -19.15
C GLY A 114 -18.17 8.19 -18.07
N ARG A 115 -17.71 7.73 -16.89
CA ARG A 115 -17.14 8.59 -15.86
C ARG A 115 -15.67 8.24 -15.66
N ASP A 116 -14.81 9.25 -15.77
CA ASP A 116 -13.39 9.06 -15.48
C ASP A 116 -13.18 9.10 -13.97
N ARG A 117 -12.48 8.09 -13.46
CA ARG A 117 -12.09 7.97 -12.05
C ARG A 117 -10.61 7.57 -11.96
N ALA A 118 -10.00 7.82 -10.80
CA ALA A 118 -8.69 7.23 -10.52
C ALA A 118 -8.81 5.70 -10.40
N PRO A 119 -7.69 4.96 -10.56
CA PRO A 119 -7.66 3.53 -10.26
C PRO A 119 -8.14 3.24 -8.83
N LEU A 120 -8.76 2.08 -8.63
CA LEU A 120 -9.24 1.65 -7.32
C LEU A 120 -8.04 1.36 -6.41
N ASP A 121 -8.20 1.70 -5.14
CA ASP A 121 -7.21 1.44 -4.11
C ASP A 121 -6.97 -0.07 -3.96
N GLY A 122 -5.71 -0.49 -4.16
CA GLY A 122 -5.31 -1.90 -4.18
C GLY A 122 -5.41 -2.57 -5.55
N SER A 123 -5.65 -1.82 -6.63
CA SER A 123 -5.58 -2.37 -8.00
C SER A 123 -4.16 -2.87 -8.29
N LEU A 124 -4.06 -4.06 -8.88
CA LEU A 124 -2.80 -4.68 -9.22
C LEU A 124 -2.63 -4.73 -10.74
N VAL A 125 -1.43 -4.45 -11.24
CA VAL A 125 -1.04 -4.68 -12.62
C VAL A 125 0.23 -5.51 -12.61
N ILE A 126 0.24 -6.65 -13.29
CA ILE A 126 1.44 -7.45 -13.48
C ILE A 126 1.85 -7.34 -14.93
N ILE A 127 3.09 -6.95 -15.19
CA ILE A 127 3.68 -6.93 -16.53
C ILE A 127 4.70 -8.06 -16.58
N SER A 128 4.44 -9.06 -17.40
CA SER A 128 5.36 -10.18 -17.62
C SER A 128 5.97 -10.05 -19.01
N ASP A 129 7.30 -9.93 -19.07
CA ASP A 129 8.04 -9.79 -20.31
C ASP A 129 8.63 -11.15 -20.73
N SER A 130 8.11 -11.72 -21.83
CA SER A 130 8.61 -13.01 -22.32
C SER A 130 10.02 -12.93 -22.92
N TYR A 131 10.54 -11.73 -23.19
CA TYR A 131 11.86 -11.53 -23.77
C TYR A 131 12.96 -11.48 -22.71
N THR A 132 12.74 -10.73 -21.63
CA THR A 132 13.69 -10.62 -20.51
C THR A 132 13.47 -11.68 -19.42
N ASP A 133 12.33 -12.37 -19.44
CA ASP A 133 11.86 -13.25 -18.35
C ASP A 133 11.66 -12.48 -17.03
N GLU A 134 11.52 -11.16 -17.11
CA GLU A 134 11.25 -10.30 -15.97
C GLU A 134 9.75 -10.16 -15.75
N THR A 135 9.37 -10.00 -14.48
CA THR A 135 7.99 -9.74 -14.09
C THR A 135 7.96 -8.58 -13.14
N GLU A 136 7.22 -7.54 -13.52
CA GLU A 136 6.99 -6.36 -12.69
C GLU A 136 5.59 -6.42 -12.09
N ALA A 137 5.47 -6.19 -10.79
CA ALA A 137 4.17 -6.08 -10.13
C ALA A 137 3.98 -4.65 -9.62
N TRP A 138 2.95 -3.98 -10.13
CA TRP A 138 2.59 -2.60 -9.80
C TRP A 138 1.30 -2.58 -9.00
N LEU A 139 1.32 -1.94 -7.84
CA LEU A 139 0.15 -1.78 -6.97
C LEU A 139 -0.26 -0.31 -6.90
N TYR A 140 -1.54 -0.03 -7.11
CA TYR A 140 -2.06 1.31 -6.90
C TYR A 140 -2.36 1.55 -5.41
N ASP A 141 -1.60 2.43 -4.78
CA ASP A 141 -1.87 2.90 -3.41
C ASP A 141 -2.73 4.16 -3.46
N GLY A 142 -4.03 4.01 -3.16
CA GLY A 142 -5.00 5.10 -3.13
C GLY A 142 -4.76 6.13 -2.02
N ALA A 143 -3.99 5.79 -0.97
CA ALA A 143 -3.61 6.76 0.06
C ALA A 143 -2.53 7.74 -0.43
N VAL A 144 -1.70 7.32 -1.39
CA VAL A 144 -0.68 8.14 -2.06
C VAL A 144 -1.17 8.65 -3.42
N LYS A 145 -2.17 7.98 -4.00
CA LYS A 145 -2.70 8.18 -5.35
C LYS A 145 -1.66 7.96 -6.45
N SER A 146 -0.84 6.94 -6.27
CA SER A 146 0.22 6.58 -7.23
C SER A 146 0.37 5.08 -7.34
N TRP A 147 0.84 4.64 -8.52
CA TRP A 147 1.34 3.29 -8.72
C TRP A 147 2.69 3.14 -8.02
N VAL A 148 2.85 2.03 -7.30
CA VAL A 148 4.06 1.68 -6.56
C VAL A 148 4.53 0.32 -7.07
N LEU A 149 5.79 0.23 -7.45
CA LEU A 149 6.42 -1.04 -7.84
C LEU A 149 6.62 -1.90 -6.59
N LEU A 150 6.21 -3.17 -6.65
CA LEU A 150 6.36 -4.16 -5.58
C LEU A 150 7.56 -5.08 -5.80
N THR A 151 8.05 -5.17 -7.03
CA THR A 151 9.25 -5.91 -7.41
C THR A 151 10.47 -5.00 -7.34
N GLU A 152 11.65 -5.55 -7.10
CA GLU A 152 12.92 -4.79 -7.09
C GLU A 152 12.93 -3.60 -6.11
N LEU A 153 12.23 -3.74 -4.97
CA LEU A 153 12.24 -2.72 -3.92
C LEU A 153 13.67 -2.45 -3.44
N THR A 154 14.01 -1.18 -3.25
CA THR A 154 15.25 -0.75 -2.62
C THR A 154 14.99 -0.20 -1.21
N LEU A 155 16.06 -0.09 -0.42
CA LEU A 155 15.98 0.44 0.96
C LEU A 155 15.47 1.88 1.04
N THR A 156 15.69 2.67 -0.02
CA THR A 156 15.27 4.08 -0.08
C THR A 156 13.86 4.28 -0.60
N ASP A 157 13.26 3.26 -1.20
CA ASP A 157 11.92 3.37 -1.76
C ASP A 157 10.87 3.52 -0.66
N THR A 158 9.76 4.16 -1.03
CA THR A 158 8.59 4.23 -0.14
C THR A 158 8.02 2.83 0.01
N ALA A 159 7.90 2.35 1.25
CA ALA A 159 7.37 1.03 1.52
C ALA A 159 5.90 0.96 1.06
N PRO A 160 5.55 0.04 0.13
CA PRO A 160 4.18 -0.11 -0.35
C PRO A 160 3.20 -0.33 0.81
N MET A 161 2.00 0.28 0.74
CA MET A 161 0.95 0.15 1.77
C MET A 161 1.30 0.65 3.19
N SER A 162 2.51 1.16 3.41
CA SER A 162 2.95 1.66 4.73
C SER A 162 2.08 2.83 5.23
N ASN A 163 1.42 3.57 4.34
CA ASN A 163 0.55 4.67 4.72
C ASN A 163 -0.82 4.23 5.26
N ARG A 164 -1.26 3.01 4.96
CA ARG A 164 -2.56 2.50 5.41
C ARG A 164 -2.52 2.08 6.88
N ASP A 165 -1.55 1.22 7.20
CA ASP A 165 -1.30 0.75 8.56
C ASP A 165 0.21 0.47 8.73
N PRO A 166 1.01 1.51 9.02
CA PRO A 166 2.45 1.38 9.14
C PRO A 166 2.82 0.44 10.29
N LEU A 167 2.01 0.41 11.35
CA LEU A 167 2.25 -0.45 12.49
C LEU A 167 1.98 -1.92 12.14
N GLY A 168 0.87 -2.18 11.48
CA GLY A 168 0.48 -3.51 11.03
C GLY A 168 1.52 -4.14 10.10
N LEU A 169 2.02 -3.39 9.12
CA LEU A 169 3.06 -3.87 8.20
C LEU A 169 4.39 -4.12 8.93
N VAL A 170 4.82 -3.21 9.79
CA VAL A 170 6.01 -3.40 10.64
C VAL A 170 5.87 -4.66 11.50
N CYS A 171 4.71 -4.89 12.10
CA CYS A 171 4.45 -6.09 12.90
C CYS A 171 4.40 -7.37 12.07
N THR A 172 3.94 -7.30 10.83
CA THR A 172 3.93 -8.42 9.89
C THR A 172 5.35 -8.83 9.54
N LEU A 173 6.18 -7.88 9.10
CA LEU A 173 7.59 -8.13 8.84
C LEU A 173 8.33 -8.64 10.07
N ALA A 174 8.09 -8.04 11.24
CA ALA A 174 8.67 -8.49 12.51
C ALA A 174 8.28 -9.93 12.87
N THR A 175 7.10 -10.40 12.47
CA THR A 175 6.67 -11.78 12.76
C THR A 175 7.44 -12.79 11.90
N GLU A 176 7.67 -12.49 10.62
CA GLU A 176 8.45 -13.35 9.71
C GLU A 176 9.94 -13.36 10.09
N LEU A 177 10.52 -12.18 10.38
CA LEU A 177 11.92 -12.08 10.80
C LEU A 177 12.18 -12.71 12.17
N ALA A 178 11.18 -12.81 13.05
CA ALA A 178 11.40 -13.39 14.37
C ALA A 178 11.90 -14.84 14.28
N ASP A 179 11.36 -15.64 13.36
CA ASP A 179 11.78 -17.04 13.17
C ASP A 179 13.22 -17.13 12.67
N GLU A 180 13.57 -16.30 11.68
CA GLU A 180 14.91 -16.27 11.06
C GLU A 180 16.02 -15.84 12.03
N TYR A 181 15.75 -14.84 12.88
CA TYR A 181 16.70 -14.33 13.88
C TYR A 181 16.64 -15.09 15.22
N GLY A 182 15.88 -16.18 15.31
CA GLY A 182 15.71 -16.96 16.55
C GLY A 182 15.09 -16.18 17.71
N GLN A 183 14.27 -15.17 17.39
CA GLN A 183 13.52 -14.36 18.34
C GLN A 183 12.07 -14.86 18.48
N GLN A 184 11.40 -14.41 19.54
CA GLN A 184 9.97 -14.69 19.72
C GLN A 184 9.13 -13.43 19.51
N ALA A 185 8.25 -13.45 18.51
CA ALA A 185 7.27 -12.39 18.32
C ALA A 185 6.26 -12.36 19.47
N SER A 186 6.14 -11.21 20.15
CA SER A 186 5.15 -11.03 21.22
C SER A 186 3.71 -11.13 20.70
N ASP A 187 2.76 -11.44 21.59
CA ASP A 187 1.33 -11.55 21.25
C ASP A 187 0.76 -10.28 20.62
N ILE A 188 1.24 -9.12 21.08
CA ILE A 188 0.81 -7.82 20.53
C ILE A 188 1.28 -7.65 19.09
N ILE A 189 2.51 -8.09 18.77
CA ILE A 189 3.03 -8.06 17.39
C ILE A 189 2.18 -8.96 16.49
N ARG A 190 1.92 -10.20 16.93
CA ARG A 190 1.11 -11.17 16.18
C ARG A 190 -0.33 -10.69 15.95
N MET A 191 -0.95 -10.09 16.97
CA MET A 191 -2.30 -9.54 16.87
C MET A 191 -2.36 -8.38 15.87
N ASN A 192 -1.38 -7.47 15.87
CA ASN A 192 -1.33 -6.36 14.92
C ASN A 192 -1.05 -6.84 13.49
N ALA A 193 -0.17 -7.84 13.31
CA ALA A 193 0.05 -8.48 12.01
C ALA A 193 -1.22 -9.13 11.47
N ALA A 194 -1.94 -9.90 12.29
CA ALA A 194 -3.22 -10.50 11.89
C ALA A 194 -4.26 -9.43 11.50
N ARG A 195 -4.32 -8.32 12.26
CA ARG A 195 -5.19 -7.19 11.92
C ARG A 195 -4.84 -6.55 10.58
N PHE A 196 -3.55 -6.42 10.27
CA PHE A 196 -3.08 -5.93 8.99
C PHE A 196 -3.55 -6.79 7.83
N HIS A 197 -3.33 -8.11 7.92
CA HIS A 197 -3.79 -9.06 6.90
C HIS A 197 -5.30 -8.98 6.68
N MET A 198 -6.10 -8.97 7.76
CA MET A 198 -7.55 -8.77 7.66
C MET A 198 -7.92 -7.43 7.02
N GLY A 199 -7.20 -6.36 7.37
CA GLY A 199 -7.45 -5.02 6.87
C GLY A 199 -7.23 -4.89 5.36
N ILE A 200 -6.17 -5.52 4.84
CA ILE A 200 -5.91 -5.54 3.39
C ILE A 200 -6.92 -6.44 2.69
N ALA A 201 -7.13 -7.67 3.18
CA ALA A 201 -8.03 -8.64 2.54
C ALA A 201 -9.49 -8.14 2.45
N HIS A 202 -9.95 -7.39 3.46
CA HIS A 202 -11.29 -6.80 3.44
C HIS A 202 -11.34 -5.37 2.89
N ASN A 203 -10.20 -4.84 2.45
CA ASN A 203 -10.04 -3.48 1.93
C ASN A 203 -10.76 -2.42 2.80
N TRP A 204 -10.51 -2.45 4.13
CA TRP A 204 -11.21 -1.57 5.09
C TRP A 204 -11.02 -0.07 4.81
N SER A 205 -9.98 0.30 4.07
CA SER A 205 -9.68 1.68 3.69
C SER A 205 -10.38 2.15 2.42
N ASN A 206 -11.15 1.29 1.74
CA ASN A 206 -11.73 1.64 0.45
C ASN A 206 -12.80 2.75 0.57
N PRO A 207 -12.53 3.98 0.08
CA PRO A 207 -13.48 5.08 0.15
C PRO A 207 -14.70 4.88 -0.77
N SER A 208 -14.68 3.86 -1.65
CA SER A 208 -15.81 3.48 -2.50
C SER A 208 -16.81 2.55 -1.80
N THR A 209 -16.68 2.32 -0.48
CA THR A 209 -17.83 1.86 0.33
C THR A 209 -18.86 2.99 0.40
N VAL A 210 -19.62 3.12 -0.68
CA VAL A 210 -20.81 3.95 -0.75
C VAL A 210 -21.65 3.61 0.47
N VAL A 211 -22.07 4.61 1.25
CA VAL A 211 -23.13 4.44 2.24
C VAL A 211 -24.32 3.86 1.49
N ARG A 212 -24.54 2.55 1.64
CA ARG A 212 -25.64 1.84 1.00
C ARG A 212 -26.92 2.24 1.73
N GLY A 213 -27.50 3.36 1.32
CA GLY A 213 -28.65 3.94 2.01
C GLY A 213 -29.01 5.35 1.59
N ASP A 214 -29.18 5.60 0.29
CA ASP A 214 -30.06 6.66 -0.20
C ASP A 214 -30.87 6.07 -1.37
N TYR A 215 -31.90 5.29 -1.02
CA TYR A 215 -33.05 5.07 -1.89
C TYR A 215 -34.07 6.15 -1.54
N PHE A 216 -34.10 7.22 -2.33
CA PHE A 216 -35.24 8.13 -2.42
C PHE A 216 -35.81 8.08 -3.83
#